data_AF-A0A1U9KM43-F1
#
_entry.id   AF-A0A1U9KM43-F1
#
_cell.length_a   1.000
_cell.length_b   1.000
_cell.length_c   1.000
_cell.angle_alpha   90.00
_cell.angle_beta   90.00
_cell.angle_gamma   90.00
#
_symmetry.space_group_name_H-M   'P 1'
#
loop_
_entity.id
_entity.type
_entity.pdbx_description
1 polymer ?
#
loop_
_entity_poly.entity_id
_entity_poly.type
_entity_poly.pdbx_seq_one_letter_code
_entity_poly.pdbx_strand_id
1 'polypeptide(L)'
;MSDGTYTQAMQEALASNPSLAASLSDTGLAGQTDPATQAVAAAQYLKDAATTLQSSGISNPTALDARGYYNFGLKAGVQLAQSSDDTSMAEVLSNMSAAQLASNGITSGETVGEWKASVAAKMGSSANSPILT
;
A
#
# COMPACT_ATOMS: atom_id res chain seq x y z
N MET A 1 -2.49 4.68 8.56
CA MET A 1 -1.92 5.65 7.61
C MET A 1 -1.53 6.91 8.37
N SER A 2 -0.67 7.77 7.84
CA SER A 2 -0.39 9.07 8.47
C SER A 2 -1.57 10.04 8.29
N ASP A 3 -1.63 11.07 9.12
CA ASP A 3 -2.64 12.16 9.03
C ASP A 3 -2.69 12.79 7.64
N GLY A 4 -1.53 13.01 7.03
CA GLY A 4 -1.40 13.56 5.68
C GLY A 4 -1.98 12.63 4.62
N THR A 5 -1.63 11.33 4.67
CA THR A 5 -2.17 10.33 3.73
C THR A 5 -3.68 10.17 3.90
N TYR A 6 -4.18 10.19 5.13
CA TYR A 6 -5.62 10.14 5.40
C TYR A 6 -6.35 11.35 4.79
N THR A 7 -5.85 12.55 5.07
CA THR A 7 -6.47 13.80 4.63
C THR A 7 -6.53 13.86 3.10
N GLN A 8 -5.44 13.51 2.43
CA GLN A 8 -5.38 13.47 0.96
C GLN A 8 -6.38 12.44 0.40
N ALA A 9 -6.32 11.19 0.86
CA ALA A 9 -7.18 10.13 0.33
C ALA A 9 -8.66 10.40 0.59
N MET A 10 -9.02 11.00 1.75
CA MET A 10 -10.40 11.40 2.01
C MET A 10 -10.86 12.52 1.08
N GLN A 11 -10.01 13.53 0.81
CA GLN A 11 -10.35 14.59 -0.15
C GLN A 11 -10.58 14.04 -1.56
N GLU A 12 -9.73 13.12 -2.02
CA GLU A 12 -9.87 12.46 -3.32
C GLU A 12 -11.14 11.58 -3.37
N ALA A 13 -11.44 10.85 -2.28
CA ALA A 13 -12.66 10.05 -2.17
C ALA A 13 -13.91 10.92 -2.30
N LEU A 14 -13.98 12.02 -1.55
CA LEU A 14 -15.10 12.97 -1.59
C LEU A 14 -15.20 13.71 -2.93
N ALA A 15 -14.07 14.03 -3.57
CA ALA A 15 -14.07 14.62 -4.91
C ALA A 15 -14.66 13.66 -5.95
N SER A 16 -14.35 12.37 -5.84
CA SER A 16 -14.88 11.34 -6.75
C SER A 16 -16.33 10.93 -6.45
N ASN A 17 -16.74 10.99 -5.18
CA ASN A 17 -18.11 10.72 -4.75
C ASN A 17 -18.53 11.63 -3.57
N PRO A 18 -19.04 12.85 -3.87
CA PRO A 18 -19.42 13.82 -2.84
C PRO A 18 -20.50 13.33 -1.88
N SER A 19 -21.32 12.35 -2.28
CA SER A 19 -22.39 11.82 -1.43
C SER A 19 -21.87 11.04 -0.21
N LEU A 20 -20.61 10.59 -0.23
CA LEU A 20 -19.97 9.91 0.90
C LEU A 20 -19.97 10.78 2.17
N ALA A 21 -19.82 12.10 2.04
CA ALA A 21 -19.81 13.01 3.19
C ALA A 21 -21.09 12.92 4.03
N ALA A 22 -22.25 12.68 3.40
CA ALA A 22 -23.52 12.55 4.11
C ALA A 22 -23.66 11.20 4.85
N SER A 23 -22.83 10.21 4.51
CA SER A 23 -22.83 8.87 5.11
C SER A 23 -21.76 8.67 6.18
N LEU A 24 -20.86 9.63 6.37
CA LEU A 24 -19.75 9.58 7.31
C LEU A 24 -19.98 10.55 8.48
N SER A 25 -19.52 10.18 9.67
CA SER A 25 -19.73 10.93 10.90
C SER A 25 -18.79 12.15 11.01
N ASP A 26 -17.54 12.01 10.58
CA ASP A 26 -16.55 13.08 10.48
C ASP A 26 -15.55 12.74 9.36
N THR A 27 -15.36 13.61 8.38
CA THR A 27 -14.37 13.40 7.30
C THR A 27 -13.02 14.05 7.60
N GLY A 28 -12.87 14.74 8.74
CA GLY A 28 -11.62 15.28 9.26
C GLY A 28 -10.78 14.25 9.98
N LEU A 29 -9.67 14.68 10.59
CA LEU A 29 -8.70 13.79 11.26
C LEU A 29 -9.29 13.02 12.44
N ALA A 30 -10.28 13.55 13.16
CA ALA A 30 -10.88 12.81 14.26
C ALA A 30 -11.67 11.58 13.75
N GLY A 31 -12.26 11.69 12.56
CA GLY A 31 -12.86 10.59 11.80
C GLY A 31 -11.91 9.46 11.41
N GLN A 32 -10.58 9.66 11.45
CA GLN A 32 -9.61 8.59 11.16
C GLN A 32 -9.74 7.38 12.10
N THR A 33 -10.30 7.61 13.30
CA THR A 33 -10.54 6.56 14.30
C THR A 33 -11.87 5.84 14.10
N ASP A 34 -12.78 6.39 13.29
CA ASP A 34 -14.03 5.75 12.92
C ASP A 34 -13.78 4.71 11.82
N PRO A 35 -14.13 3.43 12.03
CA PRO A 35 -13.80 2.38 11.06
C PRO A 35 -14.40 2.59 9.67
N ALA A 36 -15.63 3.12 9.57
CA ALA A 36 -16.30 3.34 8.29
C ALA A 36 -15.61 4.47 7.51
N THR A 37 -15.31 5.57 8.18
CA THR A 37 -14.59 6.71 7.63
C THR A 37 -13.17 6.32 7.22
N GLN A 38 -12.46 5.60 8.08
CA GLN A 38 -11.10 5.13 7.79
C GLN A 38 -11.08 4.15 6.61
N ALA A 39 -12.10 3.31 6.45
CA ALA A 39 -12.22 2.39 5.32
C ALA A 39 -12.36 3.14 3.99
N VAL A 40 -13.09 4.26 3.94
CA VAL A 40 -13.22 5.09 2.73
C VAL A 40 -11.87 5.67 2.32
N ALA A 41 -11.14 6.31 3.24
CA ALA A 41 -9.81 6.84 2.96
C ALA A 41 -8.83 5.72 2.54
N ALA A 42 -8.87 4.57 3.22
CA ALA A 42 -8.00 3.44 2.88
C ALA A 42 -8.33 2.85 1.50
N ALA A 43 -9.62 2.73 1.13
CA ALA A 43 -10.03 2.24 -0.18
C ALA A 43 -9.58 3.18 -1.30
N GLN A 44 -9.70 4.50 -1.10
CA GLN A 44 -9.19 5.47 -2.06
C GLN A 44 -7.66 5.36 -2.20
N TYR A 45 -6.92 5.28 -1.09
CA TYR A 45 -5.48 5.07 -1.13
C TYR A 45 -5.08 3.80 -1.90
N LEU A 46 -5.78 2.67 -1.67
CA LEU A 46 -5.52 1.42 -2.39
C LEU A 46 -5.76 1.57 -3.89
N LYS A 47 -6.82 2.30 -4.29
CA LYS A 47 -7.11 2.61 -5.69
C LYS A 47 -5.99 3.45 -6.31
N ASP A 48 -5.47 4.47 -5.62
CA ASP A 48 -4.40 5.32 -6.14
C ASP A 48 -3.07 4.58 -6.25
N ALA A 49 -2.74 3.76 -5.25
CA ALA A 49 -1.59 2.87 -5.29
C ALA A 49 -1.69 1.90 -6.47
N ALA A 50 -2.83 1.22 -6.64
CA ALA A 50 -3.06 0.29 -7.74
C ALA A 50 -3.00 1.01 -9.11
N THR A 51 -3.59 2.20 -9.23
CA THR A 51 -3.53 3.00 -10.46
C THR A 51 -2.09 3.38 -10.81
N THR A 52 -1.30 3.78 -9.82
CA THR A 52 0.12 4.10 -9.98
C THR A 52 0.92 2.87 -10.42
N LEU A 53 0.71 1.73 -9.76
CA LEU A 53 1.34 0.46 -10.10
C LEU A 53 0.99 0.03 -11.54
N GLN A 54 -0.28 0.16 -11.94
CA GLN A 54 -0.73 -0.15 -13.29
C GLN A 54 -0.08 0.77 -14.34
N SER A 55 -0.02 2.08 -14.07
CA SER A 55 0.70 3.03 -14.95
C SER A 55 2.20 2.75 -15.05
N SER A 56 2.77 2.04 -14.06
CA SER A 56 4.16 1.60 -14.03
C SER A 56 4.37 0.23 -14.71
N GLY A 57 3.37 -0.30 -15.40
CA GLY A 57 3.47 -1.53 -16.20
C GLY A 57 3.02 -2.81 -15.50
N ILE A 58 2.48 -2.74 -14.28
CA ILE A 58 1.98 -3.91 -13.56
C ILE A 58 0.54 -4.17 -14.00
N SER A 59 0.28 -5.25 -14.76
CA SER A 59 -1.01 -5.41 -15.45
C SER A 59 -2.22 -5.53 -14.51
N ASN A 60 -2.11 -6.30 -13.43
CA ASN A 60 -3.17 -6.53 -12.44
C ASN A 60 -2.64 -6.31 -11.01
N PRO A 61 -2.50 -5.05 -10.56
CA PRO A 61 -1.97 -4.76 -9.24
C PRO A 61 -2.84 -5.39 -8.15
N THR A 62 -2.20 -6.15 -7.27
CA THR A 62 -2.83 -6.90 -6.19
C THR A 62 -2.83 -6.12 -4.88
N ALA A 63 -3.59 -6.61 -3.89
CA ALA A 63 -3.52 -6.11 -2.52
C ALA A 63 -2.08 -6.19 -1.95
N LEU A 64 -1.31 -7.23 -2.29
CA LEU A 64 0.08 -7.39 -1.89
C LEU A 64 0.98 -6.32 -2.51
N ASP A 65 0.79 -6.00 -3.80
CA ASP A 65 1.57 -4.94 -4.45
C ASP A 65 1.29 -3.58 -3.80
N ALA A 66 0.02 -3.27 -3.53
CA ALA A 66 -0.36 -2.06 -2.82
C ALA A 66 0.15 -2.05 -1.36
N ARG A 67 0.30 -3.22 -0.73
CA ARG A 67 0.94 -3.32 0.60
C ARG A 67 2.42 -2.98 0.54
N GLY A 68 3.15 -3.43 -0.49
CA GLY A 68 4.53 -3.02 -0.75
C GLY A 68 4.65 -1.51 -0.97
N TYR A 69 3.76 -0.95 -1.78
CA TYR A 69 3.64 0.49 -2.02
C TYR A 69 3.38 1.28 -0.73
N TYR A 70 2.46 0.80 0.12
CA TYR A 70 2.18 1.43 1.41
C TYR A 70 3.37 1.41 2.36
N ASN A 71 4.07 0.28 2.43
CA ASN A 71 5.18 0.10 3.38
C ASN A 71 6.42 0.90 2.99
N PHE A 72 6.74 0.99 1.69
CA PHE A 72 8.02 1.51 1.22
C PHE A 72 7.90 2.78 0.37
N GLY A 73 6.69 3.26 0.12
CA GLY A 73 6.40 4.43 -0.69
C GLY A 73 6.49 4.16 -2.19
N LEU A 74 6.23 5.21 -2.99
CA LEU A 74 6.01 5.10 -4.44
C LEU A 74 7.15 4.41 -5.18
N LYS A 75 8.38 4.93 -5.07
CA LYS A 75 9.52 4.45 -5.86
C LYS A 75 9.89 3.00 -5.52
N ALA A 76 10.08 2.73 -4.24
CA ALA A 76 10.46 1.40 -3.78
C ALA A 76 9.33 0.37 -3.92
N GLY A 77 8.06 0.79 -3.73
CA GLY A 77 6.89 -0.05 -3.92
C GLY A 77 6.72 -0.50 -5.37
N VAL A 78 6.88 0.42 -6.33
CA VAL A 78 6.87 0.08 -7.76
C VAL A 78 8.02 -0.86 -8.09
N GLN A 79 9.24 -0.57 -7.61
CA GLN A 79 10.40 -1.42 -7.85
C GLN A 79 10.19 -2.83 -7.28
N LEU A 80 9.66 -2.95 -6.06
CA LEU A 80 9.36 -4.23 -5.41
C LEU A 80 8.35 -5.07 -6.21
N ALA A 81 7.32 -4.43 -6.75
CA ALA A 81 6.31 -5.10 -7.56
C ALA A 81 6.86 -5.55 -8.93
N GLN A 82 7.86 -4.85 -9.47
CA GLN A 82 8.52 -5.19 -10.74
C GLN A 82 9.67 -6.21 -10.57
N SER A 83 10.29 -6.30 -9.40
CA SER A 83 11.42 -7.20 -9.14
C SER A 83 11.03 -8.68 -9.17
N SER A 84 11.95 -9.50 -9.68
CA SER A 84 11.88 -10.95 -9.59
C SER A 84 12.00 -11.43 -8.15
N ASP A 85 11.46 -12.61 -7.87
CA ASP A 85 11.45 -13.17 -6.52
C ASP A 85 12.86 -13.38 -5.93
N ASP A 86 13.86 -13.67 -6.75
CA ASP A 86 15.26 -13.87 -6.32
C ASP A 86 16.03 -12.57 -6.03
N THR A 87 15.45 -11.40 -6.35
CA THR A 87 16.10 -10.11 -6.07
C THR A 87 16.19 -9.89 -4.56
N SER A 88 17.30 -9.33 -4.07
CA SER A 88 17.43 -9.01 -2.65
C SER A 88 16.54 -7.82 -2.26
N MET A 89 15.87 -7.90 -1.11
CA MET A 89 15.16 -6.76 -0.53
C MET A 89 16.08 -5.55 -0.28
N ALA A 90 17.36 -5.79 0.04
CA ALA A 90 18.34 -4.71 0.22
C ALA A 90 18.68 -3.99 -1.09
N GLU A 91 18.59 -4.67 -2.24
CA GLU A 91 18.78 -4.06 -3.56
C GLU A 91 17.57 -3.17 -3.91
N VAL A 92 16.36 -3.67 -3.67
CA VAL A 92 15.11 -2.91 -3.88
C VAL A 92 15.07 -1.67 -2.98
N LEU A 93 15.49 -1.81 -1.73
CA LEU A 93 15.49 -0.76 -0.71
C LEU A 93 16.90 -0.18 -0.50
N SER A 94 17.63 0.05 -1.59
CA SER A 94 19.04 0.48 -1.58
C SER A 94 19.33 1.79 -0.82
N ASN A 95 18.31 2.59 -0.53
CA ASN A 95 18.42 3.80 0.29
C ASN A 95 18.27 3.56 1.80
N MET A 96 18.01 2.32 2.24
CA MET A 96 17.89 1.94 3.64
C MET A 96 19.17 1.27 4.14
N SER A 97 19.62 1.68 5.32
CA SER A 97 20.67 0.96 6.06
C SER A 97 20.16 -0.40 6.55
N ALA A 98 21.09 -1.31 6.88
CA ALA A 98 20.74 -2.61 7.47
C ALA A 98 19.87 -2.49 8.74
N ALA A 99 20.11 -1.46 9.57
CA ALA A 99 19.29 -1.19 10.75
C ALA A 99 17.85 -0.76 10.40
N GLN A 100 17.68 0.04 9.33
CA GLN A 100 16.36 0.44 8.84
C GLN A 100 15.62 -0.74 8.20
N LEU A 101 16.31 -1.61 7.46
CA LEU A 101 15.73 -2.84 6.93
C LEU A 101 15.24 -3.75 8.07
N ALA A 102 16.09 -4.00 9.07
CA ALA A 102 15.71 -4.79 10.24
C ALA A 102 14.52 -4.19 11.01
N SER A 103 14.47 -2.85 11.14
CA SER A 103 13.34 -2.16 11.79
C SER A 103 12.03 -2.29 11.00
N ASN A 104 12.10 -2.54 9.69
CA ASN A 104 10.95 -2.85 8.85
C ASN A 104 10.67 -4.37 8.77
N GLY A 105 11.31 -5.16 9.63
CA GLY A 105 11.12 -6.61 9.69
C GLY A 105 11.78 -7.37 8.54
N ILE A 106 12.71 -6.73 7.82
CA ILE A 106 13.45 -7.35 6.72
C ILE A 106 14.72 -7.99 7.27
N THR A 107 14.91 -9.28 7.02
CA THR A 107 16.06 -10.04 7.50
C THR A 107 17.25 -9.95 6.53
N SER A 108 18.47 -10.14 7.04
CA SER A 108 19.67 -10.08 6.21
C SER A 108 19.64 -11.18 5.14
N GLY A 109 19.74 -10.80 3.87
CA GLY A 109 19.69 -11.72 2.74
C GLY A 109 18.27 -12.06 2.26
N GLU A 110 17.22 -11.53 2.89
CA GLU A 110 15.84 -11.76 2.46
C GLU A 110 15.63 -11.31 1.02
N THR A 111 15.00 -12.19 0.26
CA THR A 111 14.63 -11.96 -1.13
C THR A 111 13.23 -11.37 -1.24
N VAL A 112 12.92 -10.77 -2.40
CA VAL A 112 11.58 -10.23 -2.70
C VAL A 112 10.52 -11.32 -2.59
N GLY A 113 10.80 -12.54 -3.06
CA GLY A 113 9.89 -13.67 -2.99
C GLY A 113 9.58 -14.11 -1.55
N GLU A 114 10.61 -14.19 -0.70
CA GLU A 114 10.45 -14.52 0.72
C GLU A 114 9.62 -13.45 1.46
N TRP A 115 9.91 -12.17 1.20
CA TRP A 115 9.14 -11.07 1.77
C TRP A 115 7.68 -11.11 1.31
N LYS A 116 7.44 -11.27 0.00
CA LYS A 116 6.09 -11.36 -0.60
C LYS A 116 5.32 -12.54 0.00
N ALA A 117 5.94 -13.70 0.12
CA ALA A 117 5.32 -14.89 0.73
C ALA A 117 4.97 -14.66 2.21
N SER A 118 5.88 -14.09 2.98
CA SER A 118 5.68 -13.75 4.41
C SER A 118 4.54 -12.75 4.60
N VAL A 119 4.46 -11.71 3.77
CA VAL A 119 3.41 -10.69 3.85
C VAL A 119 2.08 -11.23 3.35
N ALA A 120 2.06 -11.99 2.24
CA ALA A 120 0.85 -12.62 1.73
C ALA A 120 0.24 -13.58 2.77
N ALA A 121 1.06 -14.37 3.48
CA ALA A 121 0.60 -15.24 4.55
C ALA A 121 -0.09 -14.47 5.69
N LYS A 122 0.41 -13.27 6.03
CA LYS A 122 -0.21 -12.39 7.05
C LYS A 122 -1.50 -11.73 6.55
N MET A 123 -1.59 -11.43 5.26
CA MET A 123 -2.77 -10.82 4.63
C MET A 123 -3.89 -11.84 4.38
N GLY A 124 -3.55 -13.11 4.18
CA GLY A 124 -4.50 -14.17 3.91
C GLY A 124 -4.95 -14.22 2.44
N SER A 125 -6.14 -14.77 2.20
CA SER A 125 -6.61 -15.15 0.86
C SER A 125 -6.78 -13.98 -0.12
N SER A 126 -6.91 -12.75 0.37
CA SER A 126 -7.06 -11.56 -0.47
C SER A 126 -5.74 -10.94 -0.93
N ALA A 127 -4.58 -11.45 -0.48
CA ALA A 127 -3.27 -10.88 -0.82
C ALA A 127 -3.06 -10.75 -2.34
N ASN A 128 -3.47 -11.77 -3.10
CA ASN A 128 -3.30 -11.83 -4.55
C ASN A 128 -4.53 -11.35 -5.32
N SER A 129 -5.55 -10.82 -4.64
CA SER A 129 -6.73 -10.28 -5.31
C SER A 129 -6.38 -8.98 -6.03
N PRO A 130 -6.74 -8.83 -7.32
CA PRO A 130 -6.64 -7.54 -8.01
C PRO A 130 -7.46 -6.46 -7.30
N ILE A 131 -6.97 -5.22 -7.32
CA ILE A 131 -7.67 -4.07 -6.71
C ILE A 131 -8.63 -3.40 -7.70
N LEU A 132 -8.26 -3.33 -8.98
CA LEU A 132 -8.97 -2.51 -9.98
C LEU A 132 -10.05 -3.27 -10.78
N THR A 133 -10.26 -4.56 -10.51
CA THR A 133 -11.19 -5.44 -11.25
C THR A 133 -11.99 -6.32 -10.33
#